data_AF-A0AA40B4V7-F1
#
_entry.id   AF-A0AA40B4V7-F1
#
_cell.length_a   1.000
_cell.length_b   1.000
_cell.length_c   1.000
_cell.angle_alpha   90.00
_cell.angle_beta   90.00
_cell.angle_gamma   90.00
#
_symmetry.space_group_name_H-M   'P 1'
#
loop_
_entity.id
_entity.type
_entity.pdbx_description
1 polymer ?
#
loop_
_entity_poly.entity_id
_entity_poly.type
_entity_poly.pdbx_seq_one_letter_code
_entity_poly.pdbx_strand_id
1 'polypeptide(L)'
;MTPRQLYVFKNIRFGAKPVRFAAPRYPTNLDSSIQDPTYGPACYQIQPKALSNPPGGSHSIKAPRNGLEQPNPGLYDQALLLDWVQKYVGQAGGDASQVSAWGESASAGSILHHLVREGGTVNPGFKTFLAQSPAFEWSWDNSSDGTLDTIYRDFSGHAKCGFRYEIECLRGARVEDLASANQKLFDVVHQTGLFPVGPSVDGRYRCGITRALISHVSDETASFTPAYVVSGNPSTASTGSIH
;
A
#
# COMPACT_ATOMS: atom_id res chain seq x y z
N MET A 1 29.71 -33.48 8.71
CA MET A 1 28.44 -32.79 8.38
C MET A 1 28.76 -31.73 7.35
N THR A 2 28.11 -31.76 6.18
CA THR A 2 28.23 -30.70 5.18
C THR A 2 27.59 -29.42 5.70
N PRO A 3 28.23 -28.25 5.58
CA PRO A 3 27.64 -26.98 6.00
C PRO A 3 26.33 -26.72 5.25
N ARG A 4 25.29 -26.28 5.96
CA ARG A 4 24.07 -25.79 5.31
C ARG A 4 24.41 -24.48 4.58
N GLN A 5 24.17 -24.45 3.28
CA GLN A 5 24.34 -23.25 2.47
C GLN A 5 23.00 -22.52 2.39
N LEU A 6 23.01 -21.22 2.63
CA LEU A 6 21.86 -20.32 2.48
C LEU A 6 22.09 -19.46 1.24
N TYR A 7 21.17 -19.56 0.27
CA TYR A 7 21.17 -18.70 -0.91
C TYR A 7 20.16 -17.58 -0.71
N VAL A 8 20.59 -16.33 -0.93
CA VAL A 8 19.74 -15.15 -0.81
C VAL A 8 19.70 -14.43 -2.15
N PHE A 9 18.52 -14.39 -2.75
CA PHE A 9 18.27 -13.64 -3.98
C PHE A 9 17.61 -12.31 -3.61
N LYS A 10 18.22 -11.18 -3.99
CA LYS A 10 17.72 -9.83 -3.69
C LYS A 10 17.41 -9.08 -4.97
N ASN A 11 16.50 -8.10 -4.87
CA ASN A 11 16.17 -7.19 -5.96
C ASN A 11 15.72 -7.92 -7.24
N ILE A 12 14.89 -8.97 -7.10
CA ILE A 12 14.29 -9.64 -8.24
C ILE A 12 13.13 -8.78 -8.76
N ARG A 13 13.21 -8.35 -10.02
CA ARG A 13 12.12 -7.58 -10.66
C ARG A 13 10.92 -8.49 -10.89
N PHE A 14 9.82 -8.20 -10.20
CA PHE A 14 8.53 -8.86 -10.43
C PHE A 14 7.58 -8.05 -11.33
N GLY A 15 7.83 -6.75 -11.49
CA GLY A 15 7.00 -5.82 -12.28
C GLY A 15 7.82 -4.97 -13.26
N ALA A 16 7.14 -4.48 -14.30
CA ALA A 16 7.68 -3.49 -15.22
C ALA A 16 7.91 -2.14 -14.52
N LYS A 17 8.67 -1.24 -15.16
CA LYS A 17 8.81 0.14 -14.69
C LYS A 17 7.40 0.76 -14.53
N PRO A 18 7.02 1.21 -13.32
CA PRO A 18 5.65 1.64 -13.06
C PRO A 18 5.35 2.93 -13.81
N VAL A 19 4.13 3.00 -14.37
CA VAL A 19 3.53 4.26 -14.81
C VAL A 19 2.79 4.83 -13.61
N ARG A 20 3.08 6.08 -13.23
CA ARG A 20 2.52 6.69 -12.03
C ARG A 20 0.98 6.65 -12.04
N PHE A 21 0.40 6.21 -10.92
CA PHE A 21 -1.05 6.05 -10.69
C PHE A 21 -1.76 5.07 -11.65
N ALA A 22 -1.02 4.22 -12.35
CA ALA A 22 -1.57 3.16 -13.20
C ALA A 22 -1.45 1.80 -12.52
N ALA A 23 -2.21 0.83 -13.02
CA ALA A 23 -2.06 -0.56 -12.63
C ALA A 23 -0.66 -1.10 -13.02
N PRO A 24 -0.05 -1.95 -12.18
CA PRO A 24 1.22 -2.59 -12.50
C PRO A 24 1.07 -3.63 -13.61
N ARG A 25 2.21 -3.99 -14.19
CA ARG A 25 2.29 -4.93 -15.31
C ARG A 25 3.52 -5.81 -15.15
N TYR A 26 3.47 -7.00 -15.73
CA TYR A 26 4.67 -7.83 -15.86
C TYR A 26 5.74 -7.16 -16.73
N PRO A 27 7.04 -7.38 -16.44
CA PRO A 27 8.12 -6.95 -17.32
C PRO A 27 7.95 -7.54 -18.72
N THR A 28 7.99 -6.71 -19.76
CA THR A 28 7.95 -7.17 -21.16
C THR A 28 9.32 -7.65 -21.66
N ASN A 29 10.40 -7.19 -21.01
CA ASN A 29 11.77 -7.60 -21.31
C ASN A 29 12.31 -8.35 -20.09
N LEU A 30 12.64 -9.63 -20.26
CA LEU A 30 13.31 -10.45 -19.25
C LEU A 30 14.81 -10.38 -19.52
N ASP A 31 15.54 -9.69 -18.65
CA ASP A 31 17.00 -9.71 -18.64
C ASP A 31 17.47 -10.86 -17.75
N SER A 32 18.31 -11.75 -18.29
CA SER A 32 18.89 -12.88 -17.56
C SER A 32 20.12 -12.48 -16.73
N SER A 33 20.54 -11.22 -16.78
CA SER A 33 21.64 -10.72 -15.96
C SER A 33 21.29 -10.75 -14.47
N ILE A 34 22.29 -11.10 -13.65
CA ILE A 34 22.16 -11.04 -12.19
C ILE A 34 22.06 -9.56 -11.81
N GLN A 35 20.95 -9.20 -11.16
CA GLN A 35 20.74 -7.83 -10.72
C GLN A 35 21.65 -7.49 -9.54
N ASP A 36 22.09 -6.24 -9.48
CA ASP A 36 22.82 -5.72 -8.34
C ASP A 36 21.94 -5.83 -7.08
N PRO A 37 22.38 -6.59 -6.04
CA PRO A 37 21.62 -6.79 -4.81
C PRO A 37 21.64 -5.55 -3.91
N THR A 38 22.47 -4.54 -4.21
CA THR A 38 22.53 -3.25 -3.50
C THR A 38 21.57 -2.22 -4.08
N TYR A 39 21.08 -2.44 -5.30
CA TYR A 39 20.03 -1.64 -5.91
C TYR A 39 18.66 -2.10 -5.40
N GLY A 40 17.80 -1.14 -5.06
CA GLY A 40 16.47 -1.42 -4.51
C GLY A 40 15.91 -0.19 -3.81
N PRO A 41 15.74 0.95 -4.51
CA PRO A 41 15.21 2.15 -3.88
C PRO A 41 13.85 1.85 -3.27
N ALA A 42 13.63 2.31 -2.04
CA ALA A 42 12.30 2.32 -1.47
C ALA A 42 11.38 3.19 -2.34
N CYS A 43 10.11 2.81 -2.43
CA CYS A 43 9.10 3.65 -3.08
C CYS A 43 9.07 5.03 -2.40
N TYR A 44 8.82 6.09 -3.18
CA TYR A 44 8.70 7.43 -2.62
C TYR A 44 7.57 7.48 -1.58
N GLN A 45 7.92 7.89 -0.36
CA GLN A 45 7.02 8.10 0.76
C GLN A 45 7.02 9.58 1.17
N ILE A 46 6.32 9.92 2.25
CA ILE A 46 6.29 11.27 2.86
C ILE A 46 7.71 11.86 2.99
N GLN A 47 7.84 13.19 2.87
CA GLN A 47 9.08 13.96 2.70
C GLN A 47 10.34 13.32 3.33
N PRO A 48 11.22 12.74 2.50
CA PRO A 48 12.61 12.51 2.86
C PRO A 48 13.40 13.80 2.62
N LYS A 49 13.31 14.77 3.54
CA LYS A 49 14.21 15.93 3.59
C LYS A 49 15.58 15.59 4.23
N ALA A 50 16.01 14.34 4.10
CA ALA A 50 17.42 14.06 3.91
C ALA A 50 17.62 13.80 2.41
N LEU A 51 18.43 14.68 1.79
CA LEU A 51 19.12 14.50 0.51
C LEU A 51 18.47 15.15 -0.72
N SER A 52 19.35 15.71 -1.53
CA SER A 52 19.21 16.92 -2.34
C SER A 52 19.57 16.67 -3.80
N ASN A 53 18.86 17.36 -4.73
CA ASN A 53 19.16 17.65 -6.16
C ASN A 53 19.66 16.51 -7.08
N PRO A 54 18.92 16.21 -8.18
CA PRO A 54 19.51 16.37 -9.52
C PRO A 54 18.55 16.87 -10.63
N PRO A 55 19.06 17.16 -11.86
CA PRO A 55 18.49 18.12 -12.82
C PRO A 55 17.83 17.54 -14.11
N GLY A 56 16.96 18.34 -14.75
CA GLY A 56 16.83 18.52 -16.22
C GLY A 56 15.86 17.65 -17.08
N GLY A 57 15.13 18.30 -18.01
CA GLY A 57 14.75 17.73 -19.33
C GLY A 57 13.25 17.57 -19.67
N SER A 58 12.80 18.12 -20.81
CA SER A 58 11.41 18.34 -21.27
C SER A 58 10.89 17.33 -22.31
N HIS A 59 9.62 16.90 -22.22
CA HIS A 59 8.57 16.88 -23.29
C HIS A 59 7.41 15.90 -23.00
N SER A 60 6.23 16.29 -23.49
CA SER A 60 4.88 15.84 -23.12
C SER A 60 4.27 14.82 -24.09
N ILE A 61 3.42 13.92 -23.56
CA ILE A 61 2.38 13.24 -24.34
C ILE A 61 1.08 13.34 -23.55
N LYS A 62 0.05 13.92 -24.18
CA LYS A 62 -1.32 14.01 -23.64
C LYS A 62 -1.99 12.64 -23.68
N ALA A 63 -2.78 12.31 -22.67
CA ALA A 63 -3.83 11.31 -22.78
C ALA A 63 -5.15 11.81 -22.16
N PRO A 64 -6.31 11.36 -22.68
CA PRO A 64 -7.61 11.95 -22.42
C PRO A 64 -8.23 11.43 -21.11
N ARG A 65 -9.16 12.20 -20.56
CA ARG A 65 -10.13 11.73 -19.57
C ARG A 65 -10.90 10.55 -20.19
N ASN A 66 -10.67 9.33 -19.68
CA ASN A 66 -11.57 8.17 -19.64
C ASN A 66 -10.78 6.86 -19.37
N GLY A 67 -10.29 6.64 -18.14
CA GLY A 67 -9.91 5.29 -17.68
C GLY A 67 -8.41 4.93 -17.58
N LEU A 68 -7.54 5.84 -17.12
CA LEU A 68 -6.14 5.53 -16.87
C LEU A 68 -5.72 5.55 -15.40
N GLU A 69 -6.59 5.99 -14.49
CA GLU A 69 -6.32 5.96 -13.05
C GLU A 69 -6.77 4.63 -12.44
N GLN A 70 -5.88 4.00 -11.69
CA GLN A 70 -6.16 2.76 -10.97
C GLN A 70 -6.27 3.08 -9.49
N PRO A 71 -7.48 3.03 -8.88
CA PRO A 71 -7.61 2.99 -7.43
C PRO A 71 -6.85 1.79 -6.85
N ASN A 72 -6.35 1.96 -5.63
CA ASN A 72 -5.62 0.90 -4.92
C ASN A 72 -4.37 0.35 -5.65
N PRO A 73 -3.55 1.17 -6.35
CA PRO A 73 -2.49 0.65 -7.21
C PRO A 73 -1.44 -0.14 -6.42
N GLY A 74 -1.17 0.23 -5.16
CA GLY A 74 -0.29 -0.53 -4.27
C GLY A 74 -0.81 -1.92 -3.88
N LEU A 75 -2.13 -2.11 -3.78
CA LEU A 75 -2.70 -3.45 -3.60
C LEU A 75 -2.53 -4.28 -4.88
N TYR A 76 -2.65 -3.67 -6.06
CA TYR A 76 -2.36 -4.38 -7.31
C TYR A 76 -0.86 -4.71 -7.47
N ASP A 77 0.05 -3.89 -6.93
CA ASP A 77 1.49 -4.21 -6.89
C ASP A 77 1.74 -5.49 -6.09
N GLN A 78 1.11 -5.59 -4.91
CA GLN A 78 1.19 -6.79 -4.08
C GLN A 78 0.53 -8.00 -4.76
N ALA A 79 -0.59 -7.81 -5.46
CA ALA A 79 -1.25 -8.89 -6.20
C ALA A 79 -0.35 -9.40 -7.34
N LEU A 80 0.35 -8.51 -8.05
CA LEU A 80 1.32 -8.88 -9.07
C LEU A 80 2.51 -9.64 -8.46
N LEU A 81 2.99 -9.24 -7.28
CA LEU A 81 4.04 -9.96 -6.56
C LEU A 81 3.57 -11.36 -6.15
N LEU A 82 2.35 -11.53 -5.66
CA LEU A 82 1.79 -12.82 -5.26
C LEU A 82 1.62 -13.76 -6.47
N ASP A 83 1.17 -13.22 -7.61
CA ASP A 83 1.13 -13.96 -8.89
C ASP A 83 2.55 -14.34 -9.36
N TRP A 84 3.53 -13.45 -9.20
CA TRP A 84 4.93 -13.74 -9.48
C TRP A 84 5.46 -14.88 -8.60
N VAL A 85 5.15 -14.87 -7.29
CA VAL A 85 5.52 -15.96 -6.38
C VAL A 85 4.91 -17.28 -6.84
N GLN A 86 3.62 -17.32 -7.16
CA GLN A 86 2.94 -18.51 -7.69
C GLN A 86 3.65 -19.07 -8.93
N LYS A 87 4.10 -18.19 -9.83
CA LYS A 87 4.76 -18.58 -11.08
C LYS A 87 6.21 -19.05 -10.90
N TYR A 88 6.95 -18.47 -9.96
CA TYR A 88 8.42 -18.61 -9.93
C TYR A 88 8.98 -19.26 -8.66
N VAL A 89 8.20 -19.43 -7.59
CA VAL A 89 8.71 -20.01 -6.33
C VAL A 89 9.28 -21.42 -6.50
N GLY A 90 8.78 -22.19 -7.47
CA GLY A 90 9.32 -23.51 -7.84
C GLY A 90 10.77 -23.47 -8.31
N GLN A 91 11.24 -22.35 -8.88
CA GLN A 91 12.63 -22.19 -9.30
C GLN A 91 13.60 -22.07 -8.11
N ALA A 92 13.09 -21.65 -6.94
CA ALA A 92 13.81 -21.62 -5.68
C ALA A 92 13.57 -22.89 -4.83
N GLY A 93 12.91 -23.91 -5.38
CA GLY A 93 12.59 -25.16 -4.70
C GLY A 93 11.38 -25.09 -3.75
N GLY A 94 10.58 -24.03 -3.81
CA GLY A 94 9.34 -23.94 -3.03
C GLY A 94 8.12 -24.56 -3.73
N ASP A 95 7.03 -24.72 -2.97
CA ASP A 95 5.75 -25.27 -3.46
C ASP A 95 4.70 -24.16 -3.56
N ALA A 96 4.30 -23.84 -4.80
CA ALA A 96 3.30 -22.82 -5.08
C ALA A 96 1.93 -23.12 -4.43
N SER A 97 1.63 -24.40 -4.16
CA SER A 97 0.38 -24.83 -3.50
C SER A 97 0.38 -24.65 -1.98
N GLN A 98 1.52 -24.24 -1.38
CA GLN A 98 1.71 -24.10 0.06
C GLN A 98 2.24 -22.71 0.45
N VAL A 99 2.03 -21.70 -0.39
CA VAL A 99 2.44 -20.31 -0.10
C VAL A 99 1.64 -19.76 1.10
N SER A 100 2.33 -19.16 2.07
CA SER A 100 1.73 -18.47 3.23
C SER A 100 2.06 -16.98 3.20
N ALA A 101 1.07 -16.12 3.47
CA ALA A 101 1.28 -14.68 3.62
C ALA A 101 1.30 -14.26 5.09
N TRP A 102 2.14 -13.30 5.47
CA TRP A 102 2.13 -12.74 6.82
C TRP A 102 2.50 -11.27 6.77
N GLY A 103 1.95 -10.50 7.70
CA GLY A 103 2.13 -9.07 7.75
C GLY A 103 1.66 -8.49 9.07
N GLU A 104 2.08 -7.26 9.32
CA GLU A 104 1.75 -6.43 10.48
C GLU A 104 1.14 -5.10 10.02
N SER A 105 0.24 -4.51 10.81
CA SER A 105 -0.37 -3.20 10.56
C SER A 105 -0.97 -3.09 9.15
N ALA A 106 -0.53 -2.13 8.33
CA ALA A 106 -1.00 -1.93 6.97
C ALA A 106 -0.79 -3.15 6.06
N SER A 107 0.24 -3.96 6.30
CA SER A 107 0.48 -5.19 5.52
C SER A 107 -0.45 -6.33 5.95
N ALA A 108 -0.79 -6.44 7.24
CA ALA A 108 -1.86 -7.31 7.71
C ALA A 108 -3.23 -6.88 7.15
N GLY A 109 -3.50 -5.57 7.12
CA GLY A 109 -4.67 -5.01 6.45
C GLY A 109 -4.69 -5.33 4.95
N SER A 110 -3.53 -5.28 4.28
CA SER A 110 -3.42 -5.63 2.87
C SER A 110 -3.74 -7.11 2.59
N ILE A 111 -3.28 -8.02 3.46
CA ILE A 111 -3.64 -9.46 3.38
C ILE A 111 -5.16 -9.62 3.41
N LEU A 112 -5.83 -8.94 4.34
CA LEU A 112 -7.29 -8.98 4.43
C LEU A 112 -7.96 -8.42 3.16
N HIS A 113 -7.41 -7.36 2.56
CA HIS A 113 -7.91 -6.80 1.29
C HIS A 113 -7.78 -7.79 0.12
N HIS A 114 -6.69 -8.56 0.06
CA HIS A 114 -6.54 -9.60 -0.98
C HIS A 114 -7.57 -10.72 -0.85
N LEU A 115 -7.97 -11.08 0.36
CA LEU A 115 -9.00 -12.11 0.59
C LEU A 115 -10.39 -11.68 0.09
N VAL A 116 -10.70 -10.40 0.21
CA VAL A 116 -12.00 -9.83 -0.20
C VAL A 116 -11.95 -9.21 -1.60
N ARG A 117 -10.85 -9.36 -2.32
CA ARG A 117 -10.72 -8.86 -3.69
C ARG A 117 -11.74 -9.55 -4.61
N GLU A 118 -12.43 -8.73 -5.37
CA GLU A 118 -13.50 -9.01 -6.32
C GLU A 118 -14.65 -9.85 -5.72
N GLY A 119 -14.94 -9.69 -4.42
CA GLY A 119 -15.93 -10.53 -3.74
C GLY A 119 -15.37 -11.85 -3.23
N GLY A 120 -14.05 -11.96 -3.13
CA GLY A 120 -13.36 -13.20 -2.80
C GLY A 120 -13.30 -14.20 -3.96
N THR A 121 -13.59 -13.75 -5.20
CA THR A 121 -13.55 -14.63 -6.39
C THR A 121 -12.15 -14.74 -7.00
N VAL A 122 -11.26 -13.79 -6.70
CA VAL A 122 -9.87 -13.83 -7.15
C VAL A 122 -9.04 -14.60 -6.14
N ASN A 123 -8.28 -15.58 -6.63
CA ASN A 123 -7.31 -16.29 -5.80
C ASN A 123 -6.24 -15.30 -5.30
N PRO A 124 -6.04 -15.17 -3.97
CA PRO A 124 -5.09 -14.23 -3.41
C PRO A 124 -3.62 -14.65 -3.59
N GLY A 125 -3.34 -15.84 -4.12
CA GLY A 125 -1.97 -16.33 -4.36
C GLY A 125 -1.28 -16.90 -3.12
N PHE A 126 -2.02 -17.11 -2.03
CA PHE A 126 -1.57 -17.80 -0.82
C PHE A 126 -2.69 -18.69 -0.24
N LYS A 127 -2.30 -19.70 0.51
CA LYS A 127 -3.19 -20.72 1.10
C LYS A 127 -3.50 -20.47 2.58
N THR A 128 -2.52 -19.97 3.32
CA THR A 128 -2.62 -19.65 4.75
C THR A 128 -2.08 -18.26 4.99
N PHE A 129 -2.56 -17.61 6.06
CA PHE A 129 -2.05 -16.30 6.43
C PHE A 129 -2.03 -16.02 7.92
N LEU A 130 -1.19 -15.07 8.30
CA LEU A 130 -1.10 -14.47 9.63
C LEU A 130 -1.25 -12.95 9.51
N ALA A 131 -2.30 -12.40 10.09
CA ALA A 131 -2.55 -10.96 10.13
C ALA A 131 -2.32 -10.42 11.55
N GLN A 132 -1.23 -9.69 11.76
CA GLN A 132 -0.85 -9.14 13.06
C GLN A 132 -1.27 -7.66 13.12
N SER A 133 -2.06 -7.29 14.11
CA SER A 133 -2.44 -5.90 14.38
C SER A 133 -2.98 -5.18 13.13
N PRO A 134 -3.97 -5.75 12.40
CA PRO A 134 -4.32 -5.26 11.07
C PRO A 134 -4.87 -3.83 11.08
N ALA A 135 -4.22 -2.95 10.33
CA ALA A 135 -4.78 -1.65 9.93
C ALA A 135 -5.69 -1.86 8.72
N PHE A 136 -6.94 -2.26 8.98
CA PHE A 136 -7.94 -2.49 7.94
C PHE A 136 -8.78 -1.23 7.71
N GLU A 137 -8.25 -0.32 6.89
CA GLU A 137 -8.93 0.91 6.51
C GLU A 137 -9.80 0.71 5.26
N TRP A 138 -11.05 1.18 5.34
CA TRP A 138 -11.99 1.22 4.21
C TRP A 138 -12.40 2.67 3.93
N SER A 139 -11.69 3.34 3.04
CA SER A 139 -12.16 4.65 2.55
C SER A 139 -13.42 4.41 1.70
N TRP A 140 -14.59 4.59 2.34
CA TRP A 140 -15.87 4.07 1.85
C TRP A 140 -16.68 5.08 1.04
N ASP A 141 -16.50 6.38 1.29
CA ASP A 141 -17.27 7.43 0.64
C ASP A 141 -16.63 7.81 -0.71
N ASN A 142 -16.95 6.98 -1.71
CA ASN A 142 -16.59 7.13 -3.12
C ASN A 142 -17.74 7.78 -3.93
N SER A 143 -18.61 8.54 -3.27
CA SER A 143 -19.66 9.31 -3.96
C SER A 143 -19.03 10.51 -4.69
N SER A 144 -19.73 11.05 -5.69
CA SER A 144 -19.32 12.30 -6.34
C SER A 144 -19.21 13.40 -5.30
N ASP A 145 -18.07 14.11 -5.26
CA ASP A 145 -17.75 15.10 -4.23
C ASP A 145 -17.69 14.55 -2.78
N GLY A 146 -17.66 13.22 -2.63
CA GLY A 146 -17.47 12.56 -1.36
C GLY A 146 -16.05 12.73 -0.79
N THR A 147 -15.79 12.00 0.29
CA THR A 147 -14.53 12.08 1.03
C THR A 147 -13.32 11.74 0.16
N LEU A 148 -13.39 10.67 -0.65
CA LEU A 148 -12.30 10.26 -1.53
C LEU A 148 -12.02 11.30 -2.64
N ASP A 149 -13.08 11.85 -3.21
CA ASP A 149 -13.01 12.91 -4.22
C ASP A 149 -12.39 14.19 -3.63
N THR A 150 -12.74 14.52 -2.39
CA THR A 150 -12.16 15.65 -1.66
C THR A 150 -10.67 15.45 -1.37
N ILE A 151 -10.29 14.27 -0.87
CA ILE A 151 -8.87 13.92 -0.63
C ILE A 151 -8.07 14.00 -1.94
N TYR A 152 -8.59 13.45 -3.04
CA TYR A 152 -7.95 13.54 -4.35
C TYR A 152 -7.79 15.01 -4.78
N ARG A 153 -8.86 15.79 -4.68
CA ARG A 153 -8.87 17.21 -5.07
C ARG A 153 -7.86 18.03 -4.28
N ASP A 154 -7.79 17.82 -2.97
CA ASP A 154 -6.87 18.52 -2.09
C ASP A 154 -5.42 18.12 -2.36
N PHE A 155 -5.16 16.82 -2.54
CA PHE A 155 -3.86 16.31 -3.00
C PHE A 155 -3.43 16.99 -4.31
N SER A 156 -4.32 17.01 -5.31
CA SER A 156 -4.07 17.61 -6.62
C SER A 156 -3.79 19.11 -6.51
N GLY A 157 -4.54 19.83 -5.68
CA GLY A 157 -4.30 21.24 -5.39
C GLY A 157 -2.94 21.47 -4.75
N HIS A 158 -2.58 20.68 -3.74
CA HIS A 158 -1.29 20.75 -3.07
C HIS A 158 -0.11 20.38 -3.97
N ALA A 159 -0.32 19.47 -4.92
CA ALA A 159 0.66 19.07 -5.93
C ALA A 159 0.79 20.07 -7.09
N LYS A 160 0.09 21.22 -7.03
CA LYS A 160 0.08 22.28 -8.06
C LYS A 160 -0.55 21.84 -9.39
N CYS A 161 -1.45 20.87 -9.34
CA CYS A 161 -2.22 20.38 -10.50
C CYS A 161 -3.67 20.88 -10.52
N GLY A 162 -3.98 21.87 -9.68
CA GLY A 162 -5.33 22.40 -9.55
C GLY A 162 -6.32 21.38 -9.00
N PHE A 163 -7.61 21.67 -9.15
CA PHE A 163 -8.69 20.92 -8.50
C PHE A 163 -9.54 20.10 -9.50
N ARG A 164 -9.11 19.99 -10.76
CA ARG A 164 -9.91 19.43 -11.86
C ARG A 164 -9.47 18.02 -12.27
N TYR A 165 -9.36 17.08 -11.34
CA TYR A 165 -9.01 15.66 -11.62
C TYR A 165 -7.95 15.46 -12.73
N GLU A 166 -6.89 16.26 -12.73
CA GLU A 166 -5.93 16.33 -13.85
C GLU A 166 -4.81 15.29 -13.68
N ILE A 167 -5.13 14.02 -13.89
CA ILE A 167 -4.20 12.91 -13.66
C ILE A 167 -2.89 13.02 -14.46
N GLU A 168 -2.93 13.60 -15.66
CA GLU A 168 -1.73 13.82 -16.47
C GLU A 168 -0.79 14.86 -15.85
N CYS A 169 -1.34 15.88 -15.20
CA CYS A 169 -0.50 16.81 -14.42
C CYS A 169 0.17 16.07 -13.26
N LEU A 170 -0.59 15.25 -12.51
CA LEU A 170 -0.04 14.47 -11.39
C LEU A 170 1.03 13.47 -11.84
N ARG A 171 0.89 12.89 -13.04
CA ARG A 171 1.91 12.02 -13.66
C ARG A 171 3.18 12.75 -14.05
N GLY A 172 3.04 13.99 -14.52
CA GLY A 172 4.16 14.88 -14.86
C GLY A 172 4.74 15.66 -13.67
N ALA A 173 4.04 15.66 -12.53
CA ALA A 173 4.43 16.45 -11.36
C ALA A 173 5.78 16.04 -10.80
N ARG A 174 6.49 17.00 -10.20
CA ARG A 174 7.75 16.74 -9.52
C ARG A 174 7.50 15.86 -8.29
N VAL A 175 8.41 14.95 -8.02
CA VAL A 175 8.28 14.03 -6.87
C VAL A 175 8.19 14.82 -5.56
N GLU A 176 8.89 15.94 -5.45
CA GLU A 176 8.88 16.80 -4.28
C GLU A 176 7.53 17.49 -4.07
N ASP A 177 6.85 17.86 -5.17
CA ASP A 177 5.50 18.45 -5.08
C ASP A 177 4.49 17.39 -4.62
N LEU A 178 4.60 16.15 -5.12
CA LEU A 178 3.76 15.03 -4.68
C LEU A 178 4.03 14.64 -3.22
N ALA A 179 5.30 14.56 -2.81
CA ALA A 179 5.69 14.26 -1.44
C ALA A 179 5.22 15.36 -0.48
N SER A 180 5.34 16.63 -0.88
CA SER A 180 4.80 17.75 -0.11
C SER A 180 3.28 17.74 -0.05
N ALA A 181 2.60 17.33 -1.12
CA ALA A 181 1.14 17.20 -1.11
C ALA A 181 0.68 16.10 -0.16
N ASN A 182 1.36 14.95 -0.16
CA ASN A 182 1.08 13.87 0.77
C ASN A 182 1.32 14.28 2.23
N GLN A 183 2.42 15.01 2.50
CA GLN A 183 2.68 15.55 3.84
C GLN A 183 1.55 16.48 4.30
N LYS A 184 1.10 17.40 3.43
CA LYS A 184 0.01 18.33 3.78
C LYS A 184 -1.29 17.61 4.12
N LEU A 185 -1.62 16.54 3.40
CA LEU A 185 -2.78 15.71 3.75
C LEU A 185 -2.56 15.00 5.10
N PHE A 186 -1.36 14.44 5.32
CA PHE A 186 -1.04 13.77 6.57
C PHE A 186 -1.11 14.73 7.76
N ASP A 187 -0.65 15.97 7.61
CA ASP A 187 -0.71 17.00 8.65
C ASP A 187 -2.14 17.30 9.12
N VAL A 188 -3.17 17.03 8.30
CA VAL A 188 -4.58 17.18 8.70
C VAL A 188 -5.03 16.08 9.65
N VAL A 189 -4.50 14.86 9.51
CA VAL A 189 -5.02 13.66 10.20
C VAL A 189 -4.02 13.01 11.17
N HIS A 190 -2.75 13.42 11.18
CA HIS A 190 -1.71 12.79 11.99
C HIS A 190 -2.01 12.76 13.50
N GLN A 191 -2.77 13.73 14.01
CA GLN A 191 -3.14 13.81 15.43
C GLN A 191 -4.26 12.84 15.82
N THR A 192 -4.97 12.28 14.85
CA THR A 192 -6.06 11.32 15.09
C THR A 192 -5.59 9.87 14.94
N GLY A 193 -4.30 9.64 14.63
CA GLY A 193 -3.77 8.31 14.34
C GLY A 193 -4.26 7.71 13.02
N LEU A 194 -4.89 8.53 12.15
CA LEU A 194 -5.43 8.11 10.86
C LEU A 194 -4.45 8.41 9.72
N PHE A 195 -4.58 7.65 8.64
CA PHE A 195 -3.83 7.89 7.40
C PHE A 195 -4.72 8.53 6.34
N PRO A 196 -4.21 9.54 5.60
CA PRO A 196 -5.04 10.32 4.68
C PRO A 196 -5.34 9.57 3.37
N VAL A 197 -4.55 8.55 3.05
CA VAL A 197 -4.67 7.75 1.81
C VAL A 197 -4.50 6.29 2.18
N GLY A 198 -5.54 5.50 1.93
CA GLY A 198 -5.57 4.07 2.18
C GLY A 198 -6.40 3.34 1.11
N PRO A 199 -6.64 2.03 1.28
CA PRO A 199 -7.52 1.27 0.40
C PRO A 199 -8.92 1.91 0.30
N SER A 200 -9.44 1.96 -0.93
CA SER A 200 -10.70 2.62 -1.30
C SER A 200 -11.71 1.62 -1.85
N VAL A 201 -13.00 1.84 -1.53
CA VAL A 201 -14.11 1.03 -2.05
C VAL A 201 -14.37 1.42 -3.50
N ASP A 202 -13.78 0.66 -4.44
CA ASP A 202 -13.91 0.85 -5.90
C ASP A 202 -14.94 -0.10 -6.55
N GLY A 203 -15.76 -0.77 -5.72
CA GLY A 203 -16.73 -1.78 -6.15
C GLY A 203 -16.14 -3.17 -6.42
N ARG A 204 -14.80 -3.30 -6.40
CA ARG A 204 -14.06 -4.56 -6.61
C ARG A 204 -13.51 -5.17 -5.33
N TYR A 205 -13.77 -4.64 -4.14
CA TYR A 205 -13.42 -5.32 -2.89
C TYR A 205 -14.72 -5.58 -2.11
N ARG A 206 -15.12 -6.85 -1.94
CA ARG A 206 -16.38 -7.32 -1.31
C ARG A 206 -16.14 -8.61 -0.50
N CYS A 207 -16.88 -8.81 0.59
CA CYS A 207 -16.49 -9.75 1.65
C CYS A 207 -16.77 -11.25 1.34
N GLY A 208 -15.79 -12.12 1.68
CA GLY A 208 -15.92 -13.57 1.76
C GLY A 208 -14.60 -14.24 2.21
N ILE A 209 -14.45 -14.55 3.51
CA ILE A 209 -13.21 -15.16 4.07
C ILE A 209 -13.52 -16.54 4.65
N THR A 210 -12.84 -17.59 4.18
CA THR A 210 -13.11 -18.97 4.62
C THR A 210 -12.38 -19.37 5.91
N ARG A 211 -11.14 -18.89 6.14
CA ARG A 211 -10.31 -19.20 7.32
C ARG A 211 -9.36 -18.04 7.61
N ALA A 212 -9.14 -17.68 8.87
CA ALA A 212 -8.26 -16.57 9.26
C ALA A 212 -7.61 -16.82 10.62
N LEU A 213 -6.35 -16.39 10.79
CA LEU A 213 -5.73 -16.19 12.09
C LEU A 213 -5.33 -14.72 12.22
N ILE A 214 -5.94 -14.05 13.19
CA ILE A 214 -5.83 -12.60 13.42
C ILE A 214 -5.38 -12.40 14.87
N SER A 215 -4.40 -11.52 15.09
CA SER A 215 -3.90 -11.16 16.42
C SER A 215 -3.79 -9.65 16.60
N HIS A 216 -3.72 -9.18 17.84
CA HIS A 216 -3.42 -7.79 18.22
C HIS A 216 -2.50 -7.78 19.46
N VAL A 217 -1.79 -6.67 19.71
CA VAL A 217 -1.04 -6.45 20.94
C VAL A 217 -1.92 -5.81 22.03
N SER A 218 -1.49 -5.86 23.29
CA SER A 218 -2.29 -5.38 24.42
C SER A 218 -2.52 -3.86 24.43
N ASP A 219 -1.67 -3.08 23.78
CA ASP A 219 -1.77 -1.62 23.67
C ASP A 219 -1.37 -1.15 22.26
N GLU A 220 -2.26 -1.36 21.30
CA GLU A 220 -2.08 -0.93 19.89
C GLU A 220 -1.96 0.60 19.78
N THR A 221 -2.68 1.32 20.64
CA THR A 221 -2.83 2.76 20.57
C THR A 221 -1.61 3.52 21.07
N ALA A 222 -0.75 2.91 21.90
CA ALA A 222 0.43 3.57 22.45
C ALA A 222 1.35 4.18 21.39
N SER A 223 1.51 3.53 20.24
CA SER A 223 2.35 4.03 19.13
C SER A 223 1.77 5.27 18.43
N PHE A 224 0.46 5.51 18.56
CA PHE A 224 -0.29 6.56 17.86
C PHE A 224 -0.85 7.62 18.81
N THR A 225 -0.80 7.35 20.11
CA THR A 225 -1.29 8.25 21.15
C THR A 225 -0.23 9.31 21.43
N PRO A 226 -0.55 10.60 21.30
CA PRO A 226 0.41 11.65 21.63
C PRO A 226 0.92 11.50 23.07
N ALA A 227 2.21 11.76 23.29
CA ALA A 227 2.88 11.53 24.59
C ALA A 227 2.24 12.26 25.80
N TYR A 228 1.38 13.26 25.54
CA TYR A 228 0.65 14.00 26.58
C TYR A 228 -0.65 13.31 27.03
N VAL A 229 -1.10 12.27 26.33
CA VAL A 229 -2.27 11.47 26.72
C VAL A 229 -1.76 10.27 27.53
N VAL A 230 -2.00 10.31 28.84
CA VAL A 230 -1.62 9.23 29.76
C VAL A 230 -2.80 8.30 29.91
N SER A 231 -2.63 7.01 29.62
CA SER A 231 -3.68 6.01 29.87
C SER A 231 -3.97 5.95 31.37
N GLY A 232 -5.24 6.15 31.75
CA GLY A 232 -5.70 5.90 33.10
C GLY A 232 -5.50 4.43 33.44
N ASN A 233 -4.89 4.17 34.59
CA ASN A 233 -4.55 2.85 35.08
C ASN A 233 -5.75 1.86 34.95
N PRO A 234 -5.62 0.71 34.26
CA PRO A 234 -6.73 -0.21 34.00
C PRO A 234 -7.28 -0.90 35.28
N SER A 235 -6.71 -0.60 36.45
CA SER A 235 -7.13 -1.16 37.75
C SER A 235 -8.30 -0.43 38.42
N THR A 236 -8.84 0.65 37.83
CA THR A 236 -10.02 1.36 38.35
C THR A 236 -11.23 1.30 37.43
N ALA A 237 -11.48 0.16 36.79
CA ALA A 237 -12.80 -0.15 36.24
C ALA A 237 -13.78 -0.41 37.41
N SER A 238 -14.15 0.65 38.14
CA SER A 238 -15.28 0.60 39.05
C SER A 238 -16.54 0.41 38.21
N THR A 239 -17.25 -0.67 38.48
CA THR A 239 -18.62 -0.94 38.04
C THR A 239 -19.51 0.28 38.29
N GLY A 240 -19.72 1.10 37.26
CA GLY A 240 -20.71 2.15 37.24
C GLY A 240 -21.93 1.66 36.49
N SER A 241 -22.96 1.25 37.24
CA SER A 241 -24.27 0.86 36.71
C SER A 241 -24.85 1.99 35.86
N ILE A 242 -25.37 1.61 34.69
CA ILE A 242 -26.18 2.48 33.83
C ILE A 242 -27.54 2.65 34.51
N HIS A 243 -27.92 3.89 34.81
CA HIS A 243 -29.30 4.34 34.97
C HIS A 243 -29.62 5.32 33.85
#